data_AF-A0A4Y3PMT2-F1
#
_entry.id   AF-A0A4Y3PMT2-F1
#
_cell.length_a   1.000
_cell.length_b   1.000
_cell.length_c   1.000
_cell.angle_alpha   90.00
_cell.angle_beta   90.00
_cell.angle_gamma   90.00
#
_symmetry.space_group_name_H-M   'P 1'
#
loop_
_entity.id
_entity.type
_entity.pdbx_description
1 polymer ?
#
loop_
_entity_poly.entity_id
_entity_poly.type
_entity_poly.pdbx_seq_one_letter_code
_entity_poly.pdbx_strand_id
1 'polypeptide(L)'
;MVVGINEKPEKSWLIDDDGDSLTYTVSSSNSTIVDVAIGQESFTDINGQPNTSTRILVTAKTPGVAVITLTANDGKGGSGSVSFELEVINPV
;
A
#
# COMPACT_ATOMS: atom_id res chain seq x y z
N MET A 1 -16.46 10.78 -2.98
CA MET A 1 -15.89 9.72 -3.82
C MET A 1 -15.09 8.81 -2.91
N VAL A 2 -15.74 7.79 -2.37
CA VAL A 2 -15.09 6.80 -1.50
C VAL A 2 -14.61 5.71 -2.44
N VAL A 3 -13.29 5.59 -2.61
CA VAL A 3 -12.71 4.39 -3.23
C VAL A 3 -13.02 3.26 -2.27
N GLY A 4 -13.98 2.42 -2.64
CA GLY A 4 -14.35 1.25 -1.87
C GLY A 4 -13.20 0.25 -1.90
N ILE A 5 -12.29 0.33 -0.93
CA ILE A 5 -11.56 -0.84 -0.47
C ILE A 5 -12.57 -1.70 0.29
N ASN A 6 -13.35 -2.52 -0.44
CA ASN A 6 -14.49 -3.22 0.16
C ASN A 6 -14.07 -4.30 1.18
N GLU A 7 -12.78 -4.54 1.36
CA GLU A 7 -12.25 -5.23 2.53
C GLU A 7 -10.99 -4.49 2.96
N LYS A 8 -10.93 -4.08 4.24
CA LYS A 8 -9.63 -3.90 4.90
C LYS A 8 -8.91 -5.24 4.68
N PRO A 9 -7.77 -5.32 3.97
CA PRO A 9 -7.05 -6.58 3.94
C PRO A 9 -6.67 -6.88 5.40
N GLU A 10 -7.38 -7.82 6.02
CA GLU A 10 -7.07 -8.33 7.35
C GLU A 10 -5.73 -9.07 7.36
N LYS A 11 -5.13 -9.22 6.18
CA LYS A 11 -3.85 -9.84 5.95
C LYS A 11 -2.77 -8.77 5.95
N SER A 12 -1.92 -8.80 6.97
CA SER A 12 -0.64 -8.08 6.98
C SER A 12 0.28 -8.76 5.95
N TRP A 13 0.54 -8.11 4.82
CA TRP A 13 1.19 -8.79 3.69
C TRP A 13 2.68 -9.03 3.87
N LEU A 14 3.31 -8.43 4.90
CA LEU A 14 4.75 -8.51 5.11
C LEU A 14 5.00 -8.55 6.63
N ILE A 15 5.10 -9.78 7.13
CA ILE A 15 5.55 -10.08 8.48
C ILE A 15 7.07 -10.11 8.41
N ASP A 16 7.71 -9.21 9.13
CA ASP A 16 9.10 -9.40 9.49
C ASP A 16 9.13 -10.18 10.80
N ASP A 17 9.71 -11.37 10.78
CA ASP A 17 9.67 -12.34 11.89
C ASP A 17 10.60 -11.92 13.04
N ASP A 18 11.61 -11.08 12.76
CA ASP A 18 12.63 -10.60 13.70
C ASP A 18 12.54 -9.11 14.09
N GLY A 19 11.58 -8.35 13.56
CA GLY A 19 11.23 -6.99 13.99
C GLY A 19 12.09 -5.87 13.40
N ASP A 20 12.85 -6.15 12.34
CA ASP A 20 13.52 -5.19 11.49
C ASP A 20 12.55 -4.21 10.81
N SER A 21 13.05 -3.00 10.57
CA SER A 21 12.34 -2.01 9.78
C SER A 21 12.41 -2.35 8.30
N LEU A 22 11.30 -2.82 7.74
CA LEU A 22 11.15 -3.02 6.30
C LEU A 22 11.08 -1.67 5.56
N THR A 23 11.82 -1.57 4.46
CA THR A 23 11.69 -0.45 3.51
C THR A 23 10.77 -0.85 2.36
N TYR A 24 9.77 -0.02 2.07
CA TYR A 24 8.76 -0.29 1.06
C TYR A 24 8.96 0.59 -0.18
N THR A 25 8.81 -0.01 -1.36
CA THR A 25 8.65 0.70 -2.63
C THR A 25 7.35 0.27 -3.30
N VAL A 26 6.68 1.20 -3.98
CA VAL A 26 5.43 0.93 -4.70
C VAL A 26 5.52 1.48 -6.12
N SER A 27 4.98 0.73 -7.09
CA SER A 27 4.88 1.15 -8.48
C SER A 27 3.51 0.80 -9.07
N SER A 28 3.09 1.62 -10.03
CA SER A 28 1.91 1.36 -10.86
C SER A 28 2.37 1.01 -12.27
N SER A 29 1.73 0.00 -12.88
CA SER A 29 1.97 -0.33 -14.29
C SER A 29 1.46 0.76 -15.23
N ASN A 30 0.55 1.62 -14.78
CA ASN A 30 0.02 2.73 -15.56
C ASN A 30 -0.39 3.92 -14.66
N SER A 31 0.51 4.89 -14.53
CA SER A 31 0.30 6.12 -13.75
C SER A 31 -0.74 7.08 -14.35
N THR A 32 -1.22 6.84 -15.57
CA THR A 32 -2.33 7.61 -16.15
C THR A 32 -3.70 7.12 -15.68
N ILE A 33 -3.80 5.84 -15.28
CA ILE A 33 -5.03 5.23 -14.71
C ILE A 33 -4.99 5.36 -13.18
N VAL A 34 -3.89 4.93 -12.56
CA VAL A 34 -3.70 4.93 -11.10
C VAL A 34 -2.29 5.39 -10.76
N ASP A 35 -2.18 6.45 -9.96
CA ASP A 35 -0.92 6.86 -9.32
C ASP A 35 -0.82 6.29 -7.91
N VAL A 36 0.42 6.01 -7.46
CA VAL A 36 0.68 5.39 -6.16
C VAL A 36 1.89 5.99 -5.48
N ALA A 37 1.83 6.12 -4.17
CA ALA A 37 2.93 6.59 -3.34
C ALA A 37 2.96 5.86 -2.01
N ILE A 38 4.14 5.81 -1.38
CA ILE A 38 4.26 5.42 0.03
C ILE A 38 4.00 6.65 0.90
N GLY A 39 3.23 6.48 1.96
CA GLY A 39 3.13 7.49 3.00
C GLY A 39 2.99 6.86 4.37
N GLN A 40 2.77 7.73 5.35
CA GLN A 40 2.79 7.39 6.76
C GLN A 40 1.54 7.96 7.43
N GLU A 41 0.97 7.17 8.33
CA GLU A 41 -0.13 7.59 9.18
C GLU A 41 0.28 7.51 10.63
N SER A 42 0.25 8.65 11.30
CA SER A 42 0.44 8.74 12.74
C SER A 42 -0.87 8.45 13.45
N PHE A 43 -0.81 7.65 14.51
CA PHE A 43 -1.93 7.39 15.41
C PHE A 43 -1.42 7.26 16.83
N THR A 44 -2.30 7.51 17.80
CA THR A 44 -2.00 7.28 19.21
C THR A 44 -2.73 6.04 19.67
N ASP A 45 -2.03 5.12 20.33
CA ASP A 45 -2.66 3.90 20.85
C ASP A 45 -3.49 4.16 22.12
N ILE A 46 -4.13 3.12 22.65
CA ILE A 46 -4.97 3.20 23.86
C ILE A 46 -4.20 3.62 25.13
N ASN A 47 -2.87 3.52 25.13
CA ASN A 47 -1.99 3.88 26.24
C ASN A 47 -1.43 5.30 26.08
N GLY A 48 -1.79 6.02 25.01
CA GLY A 48 -1.29 7.37 24.74
C GLY A 48 0.05 7.39 24.00
N GLN A 49 0.55 6.26 23.49
CA GLN A 49 1.83 6.21 22.78
C GLN A 49 1.64 6.62 21.30
N PRO A 50 2.41 7.61 20.80
CA PRO A 50 2.40 7.94 19.38
C PRO A 50 3.10 6.84 18.59
N ASN A 51 2.42 6.37 17.56
CA ASN A 51 2.86 5.33 16.64
C ASN A 51 2.70 5.83 15.20
N THR A 52 3.47 5.23 14.30
CA THR A 52 3.38 5.50 12.86
C THR A 52 3.22 4.18 12.13
N SER A 53 2.40 4.16 11.09
CA SER A 53 2.30 3.04 10.18
C SER A 53 2.49 3.45 8.73
N THR A 54 3.14 2.58 7.96
CA THR A 54 3.25 2.73 6.50
C THR A 54 1.90 2.47 5.82
N ARG A 55 1.61 3.26 4.78
CA ARG A 55 0.44 3.12 3.91
C ARG A 55 0.84 3.25 2.45
N ILE A 56 0.02 2.68 1.59
CA ILE A 56 0.03 2.98 0.15
C ILE A 56 -1.07 4.01 -0.09
N LEU A 57 -0.70 5.16 -0.62
CA LEU A 57 -1.63 6.16 -1.13
C LEU A 57 -1.92 5.83 -2.59
N VAL A 58 -3.21 5.84 -2.94
CA VAL A 58 -3.68 5.50 -4.28
C VAL A 58 -4.51 6.67 -4.81
N THR A 59 -4.14 7.18 -5.99
CA THR A 59 -4.86 8.24 -6.69
C THR A 59 -5.40 7.70 -8.00
N ALA A 60 -6.70 7.44 -8.06
CA ALA A 60 -7.38 7.10 -9.31
C ALA A 60 -7.49 8.35 -10.21
N LYS A 61 -7.18 8.21 -11.50
CA LYS A 61 -7.16 9.30 -12.48
C LYS A 61 -8.15 9.08 -13.61
N THR A 62 -8.01 7.97 -14.33
CA THR A 62 -8.88 7.64 -15.45
C THR A 62 -9.42 6.22 -15.32
N PRO A 63 -10.60 5.93 -15.90
CA PRO A 63 -11.15 4.58 -15.93
C PRO A 63 -10.22 3.60 -16.66
N GLY A 64 -10.11 2.39 -16.14
CA GLY A 64 -9.25 1.34 -16.66
C GLY A 64 -8.61 0.50 -15.56
N VAL A 65 -7.72 -0.41 -15.95
CA VAL A 65 -7.04 -1.33 -15.03
C VAL A 65 -5.54 -1.03 -14.99
N ALA A 66 -4.97 -1.00 -13.77
CA ALA A 66 -3.54 -0.92 -13.54
C ALA A 66 -3.10 -1.99 -12.53
N VAL A 67 -1.93 -2.57 -12.73
CA VAL A 67 -1.30 -3.48 -11.77
C VAL A 67 -0.44 -2.66 -10.83
N ILE A 68 -0.67 -2.79 -9.53
CA ILE A 68 0.14 -2.18 -8.49
C ILE A 68 1.09 -3.23 -7.93
N THR A 69 2.37 -2.89 -7.84
CA THR A 69 3.40 -3.77 -7.25
C THR A 69 4.00 -3.10 -6.02
N LEU A 70 3.91 -3.78 -4.88
CA LEU A 70 4.56 -3.41 -3.63
C LEU A 70 5.77 -4.32 -3.43
N THR A 71 6.93 -3.75 -3.12
CA THR A 71 8.13 -4.50 -2.74
C THR A 71 8.56 -4.09 -1.35
N ALA A 72 8.88 -5.05 -0.51
CA ALA A 72 9.57 -4.82 0.75
C ALA A 72 10.99 -5.39 0.70
N ASN A 73 11.87 -4.69 1.40
CA ASN A 73 13.27 -5.03 1.56
C ASN A 73 13.61 -4.96 3.06
N ASP A 74 14.26 -6.00 3.57
CA ASP A 74 14.68 -6.14 4.97
C ASP A 74 16.00 -5.40 5.29
N GLY A 75 16.69 -4.87 4.27
CA GLY A 75 17.99 -4.22 4.41
C GLY A 75 19.15 -5.17 4.71
N LYS A 76 18.89 -6.48 4.82
CA LYS A 76 19.84 -7.58 5.08
C LYS A 76 19.98 -8.54 3.90
N GLY A 77 19.30 -8.27 2.80
CA GLY A 77 19.42 -8.98 1.53
C GLY A 77 18.18 -9.79 1.15
N GLY A 78 17.18 -9.86 2.02
CA GLY A 78 15.86 -10.38 1.72
C GLY A 78 14.98 -9.31 1.07
N SER A 79 14.26 -9.72 0.03
CA SER A 79 13.20 -8.90 -0.55
C SER A 79 12.05 -9.76 -1.04
N GLY A 80 10.85 -9.19 -0.99
CA GLY A 80 9.61 -9.83 -1.41
C GLY A 80 8.69 -8.83 -2.08
N SER A 81 7.93 -9.27 -3.08
CA SER A 81 6.99 -8.43 -3.81
C SER A 81 5.61 -9.07 -3.87
N VAL A 82 4.59 -8.21 -3.82
CA VAL A 82 3.21 -8.56 -4.12
C VAL A 82 2.69 -7.65 -5.22
N SER A 83 1.92 -8.21 -6.15
CA SER A 83 1.19 -7.43 -7.15
C SER A 83 -0.31 -7.70 -7.04
N PHE A 84 -1.11 -6.68 -7.29
CA PHE A 84 -2.57 -6.77 -7.38
C PHE A 84 -3.09 -5.85 -8.48
N GLU A 85 -4.21 -6.24 -9.10
CA GLU A 85 -4.90 -5.41 -10.08
C GLU A 85 -5.82 -4.41 -9.37
N LEU A 86 -5.83 -3.18 -9.88
CA LEU A 86 -6.77 -2.14 -9.47
C LEU A 86 -7.54 -1.64 -10.67
N GLU A 87 -8.86 -1.77 -10.61
CA GLU A 87 -9.79 -1.27 -11.61
C GLU A 87 -10.40 0.06 -11.14
N VAL A 88 -10.30 1.08 -11.99
CA VAL A 88 -11.00 2.35 -11.85
C VAL A 88 -12.23 2.33 -12.74
N ILE A 89 -13.41 2.41 -12.13
CA ILE A 89 -14.69 2.43 -12.85
C ILE A 89 -15.28 3.85 -12.87
N ASN A 90 -16.04 4.16 -13.91
CA ASN A 90 -16.88 5.35 -13.91
C ASN A 90 -18.01 5.18 -12.88
N PRO A 91 -18.35 6.23 -12.11
CA PRO A 91 -19.60 6.23 -11.38
C PRO A 91 -20.75 6.14 -12.39
N VAL A 92 -21.69 5.24 -12.10
CA VAL A 92 -22.93 5.02 -12.86
C VAL A 92 -23.98 6.06 -12.49
#